data_AF-A0A852R067-F1
#
_entry.id   AF-A0A852R067-F1
#
_cell.length_a   1.000
_cell.length_b   1.000
_cell.length_c   1.000
_cell.angle_alpha   90.00
_cell.angle_beta   90.00
_cell.angle_gamma   90.00
#
_symmetry.space_group_name_H-M   'P 1'
#
loop_
_entity.id
_entity.type
_entity.pdbx_description
1 polymer ?
#
loop_
_entity_poly.entity_id
_entity_poly.type
_entity_poly.pdbx_seq_one_letter_code
_entity_poly.pdbx_strand_id
1 'polypeptide(L)'
;MVWSFTLLHPERVDRWYRNLNRNWQLLADADPIIQHPALMVYGMRDAVACSENLSSFVPNVEELSLDSGHWVQQERHRETTRAILDWLDRHPAG
;
A
#
# COMPACT_ATOMS: atom_id res chain seq x y z
N MET A 1 0.29 6.25 24.99
CA MET A 1 -1.10 6.76 24.82
C MET A 1 -1.50 6.64 23.34
N VAL A 2 -1.54 5.41 22.80
CA VAL A 2 -1.86 5.10 21.38
C VAL A 2 -3.06 4.15 21.27
N TRP A 3 -3.66 3.76 22.39
CA TRP A 3 -4.71 2.73 22.45
C TRP A 3 -6.14 3.27 22.61
N SER A 4 -6.38 4.58 22.43
CA SER A 4 -7.70 5.18 22.68
C SER A 4 -8.52 5.54 21.44
N PHE A 5 -7.96 5.58 20.22
CA PHE A 5 -8.72 6.04 19.06
C PHE A 5 -9.55 4.93 18.38
N THR A 6 -9.14 3.66 18.49
CA THR A 6 -9.82 2.53 17.82
C THR A 6 -11.13 2.11 18.50
N LEU A 7 -11.32 2.43 19.78
CA LEU A 7 -12.47 1.97 20.58
C LEU A 7 -13.74 2.82 20.41
N LEU A 8 -13.67 3.99 19.76
CA LEU A 8 -14.80 4.93 19.73
C LEU A 8 -15.84 4.61 18.64
N HIS A 9 -15.47 3.92 17.54
CA HIS A 9 -16.41 3.55 16.47
C HIS A 9 -15.99 2.26 15.72
N PRO A 10 -16.15 1.07 16.32
CA PRO A 10 -15.82 -0.21 15.66
C PRO A 10 -16.57 -0.42 14.34
N GLU A 11 -17.80 0.12 14.22
CA GLU A 11 -18.67 0.10 13.04
C GLU A 11 -18.11 0.83 11.80
N ARG A 12 -16.97 1.51 11.92
CA ARG A 12 -16.35 2.25 10.81
C ARG A 12 -15.26 1.43 10.11
N VAL A 13 -14.69 0.44 10.78
CA VAL A 13 -13.58 -0.36 10.24
C VAL A 13 -14.08 -1.33 9.17
N ASP A 14 -15.24 -1.95 9.40
CA ASP A 14 -15.85 -2.91 8.49
C ASP A 14 -16.46 -2.27 7.22
N ARG A 15 -16.73 -0.96 7.25
CA ARG A 15 -17.25 -0.20 6.11
C ARG A 15 -16.31 -0.26 4.90
N TRP A 16 -15.00 -0.33 5.10
CA TRP A 16 -14.03 -0.50 4.02
C TRP A 16 -14.32 -1.76 3.20
N TYR A 17 -14.47 -2.90 3.88
CA TYR A 17 -14.78 -4.18 3.23
C TYR A 17 -16.20 -4.24 2.66
N ARG A 18 -17.17 -3.62 3.34
CA ARG A 18 -18.57 -3.59 2.85
C ARG A 18 -18.78 -2.77 1.59
N ASN A 19 -17.84 -1.90 1.21
CA ASN A 19 -17.95 -1.06 0.01
C ASN A 19 -17.17 -1.59 -1.20
N LEU A 20 -16.58 -2.79 -1.15
CA LEU A 20 -15.80 -3.32 -2.28
C LEU A 20 -16.60 -3.35 -3.60
N ASN A 21 -17.83 -3.88 -3.59
CA ASN A 21 -18.68 -3.91 -4.80
C ASN A 21 -19.05 -2.52 -5.30
N ARG A 22 -19.30 -1.58 -4.38
CA ARG A 22 -19.65 -0.21 -4.74
C ARG A 22 -18.45 0.51 -5.34
N ASN A 23 -17.27 0.38 -4.74
CA ASN A 23 -16.04 0.99 -5.25
C ASN A 23 -15.68 0.41 -6.61
N TRP A 24 -15.87 -0.90 -6.82
CA TRP A 24 -15.71 -1.55 -8.12
C TRP A 24 -16.59 -0.90 -9.20
N GLN A 25 -17.87 -0.69 -8.91
CA GLN A 25 -18.79 -0.02 -9.85
C GLN A 25 -18.39 1.42 -10.15
N LEU A 26 -17.89 2.15 -9.16
CA LEU A 26 -17.46 3.55 -9.33
C LEU A 26 -16.19 3.69 -10.18
N LEU A 27 -15.33 2.68 -10.19
CA LEU A 27 -14.09 2.67 -10.96
C LEU A 27 -14.24 2.00 -12.33
N ALA A 28 -15.44 1.62 -12.75
CA ALA A 28 -15.68 0.85 -13.98
C ALA A 28 -15.18 1.56 -15.25
N ASP A 29 -15.27 2.89 -15.30
CA ASP A 29 -14.86 3.70 -16.44
C ASP A 29 -13.48 4.38 -16.23
N ALA A 30 -12.80 4.09 -15.13
CA ALA A 30 -11.47 4.65 -14.86
C ALA A 30 -10.41 3.98 -15.74
N ASP A 31 -9.38 4.74 -16.13
CA ASP A 31 -8.19 4.15 -16.74
C ASP A 31 -7.52 3.21 -15.72
N PRO A 32 -7.38 1.90 -16.02
CA PRO A 32 -6.78 0.96 -15.09
C PRO A 32 -5.26 1.16 -14.93
N ILE A 33 -4.63 1.98 -15.78
CA ILE A 33 -3.18 2.16 -15.78
C ILE A 33 -2.77 3.41 -14.97
N ILE A 34 -1.97 3.18 -13.93
CA ILE A 34 -1.40 4.25 -13.10
C ILE A 34 -0.04 4.65 -13.68
N GLN A 35 0.02 5.84 -14.30
CA GLN A 35 1.24 6.38 -14.92
C GLN A 35 2.20 7.04 -13.94
N HIS A 36 1.75 7.37 -12.73
CA HIS A 36 2.59 8.02 -11.73
C HIS A 36 3.69 7.08 -11.24
N PRO A 37 4.91 7.59 -10.97
CA PRO A 37 5.93 6.82 -10.27
C PRO A 37 5.38 6.29 -8.95
N ALA A 38 5.64 5.02 -8.65
CA ALA A 38 5.12 4.37 -7.45
C ALA A 38 6.20 3.51 -6.79
N LEU A 39 6.09 3.36 -5.47
CA LEU A 39 6.89 2.41 -4.68
C LEU A 39 5.95 1.42 -4.01
N MET A 40 6.10 0.14 -4.32
CA MET A 40 5.40 -0.95 -3.65
C MET A 40 6.36 -1.66 -2.69
N VAL A 41 6.00 -1.72 -1.40
CA VAL A 41 6.80 -2.37 -0.36
C VAL A 41 6.06 -3.60 0.14
N TYR A 42 6.66 -4.78 -0.02
CA TYR A 42 6.12 -6.08 0.39
C TYR A 42 6.77 -6.60 1.67
N GLY A 43 5.98 -7.30 2.50
CA GLY A 43 6.49 -8.17 3.55
C GLY A 43 6.57 -9.61 3.04
N MET A 44 7.75 -10.23 3.09
CA MET A 44 7.96 -11.60 2.60
C MET A 44 7.15 -12.67 3.34
N ARG A 45 6.65 -12.36 4.54
CA ARG A 45 5.81 -13.24 5.37
C ARG A 45 4.38 -12.72 5.50
N ASP A 46 3.97 -11.74 4.68
CA ASP A 46 2.59 -11.28 4.63
C ASP A 46 1.67 -12.37 4.07
N ALA A 47 0.43 -12.43 4.56
CA ALA A 47 -0.62 -13.28 4.01
C ALA A 47 -1.14 -12.75 2.66
N VAL A 48 -0.99 -11.46 2.39
CA VAL A 48 -1.29 -10.87 1.08
C VAL A 48 -0.14 -11.16 0.13
N ALA A 49 -0.44 -11.89 -0.94
CA ALA A 49 0.55 -12.28 -1.93
C ALA A 49 1.08 -11.10 -2.75
N CYS A 50 2.35 -11.19 -3.15
CA CYS A 50 2.92 -10.30 -4.16
C CYS A 50 2.17 -10.47 -5.48
N SER A 51 1.96 -9.37 -6.20
CA SER A 51 1.26 -9.42 -7.49
C SER A 51 2.26 -9.78 -8.59
N GLU A 52 2.00 -10.83 -9.37
CA GLU A 52 2.88 -11.27 -10.46
C GLU A 52 2.87 -10.31 -11.67
N ASN A 53 1.85 -9.46 -11.78
CA ASN A 53 1.63 -8.59 -12.95
C ASN A 53 1.44 -7.11 -12.58
N LEU A 54 1.96 -6.67 -11.43
CA LEU A 54 1.81 -5.28 -10.97
C LEU A 54 2.26 -4.26 -12.02
N SER A 55 3.42 -4.50 -12.63
CA SER A 55 4.00 -3.64 -13.67
C SER A 55 3.14 -3.52 -14.94
N SER A 56 2.16 -4.42 -15.16
CA SER A 56 1.20 -4.29 -16.26
C SER A 56 0.18 -3.18 -16.02
N PHE A 57 -0.11 -2.84 -14.76
CA PHE A 57 -1.06 -1.80 -14.37
C PHE A 57 -0.37 -0.55 -13.83
N VAL A 58 0.85 -0.66 -13.32
CA VAL A 58 1.65 0.45 -12.81
C VAL A 58 3.04 0.39 -13.44
N PRO A 59 3.22 0.88 -14.68
CA PRO A 59 4.46 0.68 -15.44
C PRO A 59 5.71 1.28 -14.79
N ASN A 60 5.54 2.32 -13.97
CA ASN A 60 6.61 3.05 -13.30
C ASN A 60 6.75 2.67 -11.81
N VAL A 61 6.45 1.41 -11.47
CA VAL A 61 6.56 0.91 -10.10
C VAL A 61 7.96 0.39 -9.79
N GLU A 62 8.50 0.80 -8.65
CA GLU A 62 9.62 0.14 -7.99
C GLU A 62 9.08 -0.81 -6.91
N GLU A 63 9.60 -2.03 -6.85
CA GLU A 63 9.20 -3.03 -5.87
C GLU A 63 10.33 -3.32 -4.89
N LEU A 64 10.02 -3.33 -3.59
CA LEU A 64 10.94 -3.67 -2.52
C LEU A 64 10.31 -4.73 -1.61
N SER A 65 10.99 -5.86 -1.42
CA SER A 65 10.57 -6.89 -0.46
C SER A 65 11.44 -6.85 0.79
N LEU A 66 10.80 -6.82 1.96
CA LEU A 66 11.46 -6.83 3.27
C LEU A 66 11.10 -8.10 4.03
N ASP A 67 12.04 -8.57 4.86
CA ASP A 67 11.83 -9.72 5.74
C ASP A 67 10.91 -9.38 6.94
N SER A 68 9.64 -9.12 6.67
CA SER A 68 8.58 -8.77 7.62
C SER A 68 7.29 -9.52 7.32
N GLY A 69 6.40 -9.59 8.33
CA GLY A 69 5.00 -9.93 8.14
C GLY A 69 4.18 -8.74 7.64
N HIS A 70 2.90 -8.72 8.02
CA HIS A 70 1.92 -7.74 7.54
C HIS A 70 2.20 -6.30 7.98
N TRP A 71 2.86 -6.10 9.12
CA TRP A 71 3.07 -4.77 9.69
C TRP A 71 4.46 -4.24 9.33
N VAL A 72 4.79 -4.20 8.04
CA VAL A 72 6.12 -3.90 7.49
C VAL A 72 6.76 -2.66 8.13
N GLN A 73 6.01 -1.56 8.22
CA GLN A 73 6.46 -0.29 8.80
C GLN A 73 6.75 -0.36 10.31
N GLN A 74 6.13 -1.30 11.03
CA GLN A 74 6.37 -1.51 12.47
C GLN A 74 7.52 -2.50 12.69
N GLU A 75 7.53 -3.60 11.93
CA GLU A 75 8.53 -4.67 12.03
C GLU A 75 9.91 -4.25 11.49
N ARG A 76 9.93 -3.47 10.40
CA ARG A 76 11.14 -3.03 9.69
C ARG A 76 11.15 -1.51 9.51
N HIS A 77 10.93 -0.80 10.62
CA HIS A 77 10.78 0.66 10.63
C HIS A 77 11.96 1.41 9.98
N ARG A 78 13.21 1.02 10.24
CA ARG A 78 14.40 1.72 9.70
C ARG A 78 14.53 1.51 8.20
N GLU A 79 14.38 0.27 7.76
CA GLU A 79 14.47 -0.14 6.37
C GLU A 79 13.35 0.48 5.55
N THR A 80 12.12 0.44 6.06
CA THR A 80 10.95 1.06 5.42
C THR A 80 11.11 2.57 5.30
N THR A 81 11.53 3.24 6.39
CA THR A 81 11.72 4.71 6.38
C THR A 81 12.81 5.11 5.40
N ARG A 82 13.95 4.41 5.41
CA ARG A 82 15.05 4.67 4.47
C ARG A 82 14.60 4.49 3.04
N ALA A 83 13.91 3.39 2.72
CA ALA A 83 13.43 3.14 1.37
C ALA A 83 12.50 4.26 0.86
N ILE A 84 11.58 4.74 1.70
CA ILE A 84 10.68 5.84 1.35
C ILE A 84 11.46 7.13 1.09
N LEU A 85 12.40 7.50 1.98
CA LEU A 85 13.20 8.72 1.82
C LEU A 85 14.08 8.66 0.57
N ASP A 86 14.80 7.57 0.38
CA ASP A 86 15.67 7.37 -0.79
C ASP A 86 14.84 7.42 -2.08
N TRP A 87 13.61 6.89 -2.08
CA TRP A 87 12.71 6.92 -3.23
C TRP A 87 12.20 8.33 -3.52
N LEU A 88 11.80 9.09 -2.49
CA LEU A 88 11.37 10.48 -2.61
C LEU A 88 12.50 11.39 -3.11
N ASP A 89 13.74 11.18 -2.67
CA ASP A 89 14.90 11.93 -3.14
C ASP A 89 15.16 11.73 -4.64
N ARG A 90 14.86 10.53 -5.17
CA ARG A 90 14.92 10.23 -6.62
C ARG A 90 13.72 10.76 -7.39
N HIS A 91 12.59 10.99 -6.73
CA HIS A 91 11.32 11.43 -7.32
C HIS A 91 10.82 12.72 -6.65
N PRO A 92 11.56 13.84 -6.78
CA PRO A 92 11.13 15.10 -6.20
C PRO A 92 9.77 15.51 -6.76
N ALA A 93 8.93 16.12 -5.91
CA ALA A 93 7.69 16.73 -6.37
C ALA A 93 8.01 17.80 -7.43
N GLY A 94 7.42 17.65 -8.61
CA GLY A 94 7.51 18.65 -9.69
C GLY A 94 6.80 19.95 -9.36
#